data_AF-A0A520HEN4-F1
#
_entry.id   AF-A0A520HEN4-F1
#
_cell.length_a   1.000
_cell.length_b   1.000
_cell.length_c   1.000
_cell.angle_alpha   90.00
_cell.angle_beta   90.00
_cell.angle_gamma   90.00
#
_symmetry.space_group_name_H-M   'P 1'
#
loop_
_entity.id
_entity.type
_entity.pdbx_description
1 polymer ?
#
loop_
_entity_poly.entity_id
_entity_poly.type
_entity_poly.pdbx_seq_one_letter_code
_entity_poly.pdbx_strand_id
1 'polypeptide(L)' 'MRHLAFRTATRFLLPLLLLFSIFILLRGHYLPGGGFVGGIIASIAFVLHAFAFGLRSTRRLIRMKPMRLMPIL' A
#
# COMPACT_ATOMS: atom_id res chain seq x y z
N MET A 1 18.75 -7.36 9.50
CA MET A 1 19.05 -6.08 10.18
C MET A 1 17.76 -5.48 10.71
N ARG A 2 17.61 -5.36 12.05
CA ARG A 2 16.39 -4.80 12.68
C ARG A 2 16.61 -3.31 12.96
N HIS A 3 16.40 -2.46 11.96
CA HIS A 3 16.47 -1.00 12.16
C HIS A 3 15.17 -0.50 12.81
N LEU A 4 15.26 -0.09 14.09
CA LEU A 4 14.13 0.42 14.88
C LEU A 4 13.49 1.66 14.23
N ALA A 5 14.31 2.56 13.70
CA ALA A 5 13.86 3.75 12.99
C ALA A 5 13.02 3.39 11.76
N PHE A 6 13.47 2.43 10.94
CA PHE A 6 12.75 2.00 9.73
C PHE A 6 11.39 1.36 10.06
N ARG A 7 11.33 0.52 11.09
CA ARG A 7 10.06 -0.07 11.57
C ARG A 7 9.10 0.99 12.08
N THR A 8 9.61 1.96 12.83
CA THR A 8 8.80 3.04 13.39
C THR A 8 8.26 3.93 12.28
N ALA A 9 9.11 4.37 11.36
CA ALA A 9 8.70 5.14 10.18
C ALA A 9 7.65 4.39 9.34
N THR A 10 7.87 3.09 9.07
CA THR A 10 6.93 2.27 8.30
C THR A 10 5.56 2.16 8.96
N ARG A 11 5.49 2.14 10.30
CA ARG A 11 4.23 2.09 11.05
C ARG A 11 3.35 3.32 10.80
N PHE A 12 3.96 4.49 10.62
CA PHE A 12 3.26 5.73 10.27
C PHE A 12 3.06 5.90 8.76
N LEU A 13 4.04 5.48 7.94
CA LEU A 13 3.96 5.59 6.49
C LEU A 13 2.89 4.69 5.88
N LEU A 14 2.68 3.48 6.41
CA LEU A 14 1.67 2.57 5.86
C LEU A 14 0.26 3.20 5.80
N PRO A 15 -0.35 3.68 6.90
CA PRO A 15 -1.67 4.31 6.83
C PRO A 15 -1.66 5.61 6.02
N LEU A 16 -0.57 6.39 6.07
CA LEU A 16 -0.44 7.64 5.31
C LEU A 16 -0.45 7.38 3.79
N LEU A 17 0.33 6.40 3.33
CA LEU A 17 0.40 6.03 1.91
C LEU A 17 -0.91 5.43 1.41
N LEU A 18 -1.61 4.65 2.25
CA LEU A 18 -2.94 4.14 1.90
C LEU A 18 -3.98 5.26 1.79
N LEU A 19 -3.97 6.23 2.72
CA LEU A 19 -4.83 7.41 2.63
C LEU A 19 -4.52 8.22 1.36
N PHE A 20 -3.23 8.41 1.06
CA PHE A 20 -2.79 9.13 -0.13
C PHE A 20 -3.16 8.40 -1.44
N SER A 21 -3.10 7.06 -1.44
CA SER A 21 -3.57 6.22 -2.54
C SER A 21 -5.06 6.45 -2.83
N ILE A 22 -5.90 6.48 -1.79
CA ILE A 22 -7.33 6.78 -1.91
C ILE A 22 -7.55 8.22 -2.41
N PHE A 23 -6.79 9.17 -1.89
CA PHE A 23 -6.85 10.56 -2.36
C PHE A 23 -6.55 10.68 -3.86
N ILE A 24 -5.45 10.07 -4.33
CA ILE A 24 -5.06 10.08 -5.75
C ILE A 24 -6.07 9.35 -6.64
N LEU A 25 -6.65 8.25 -6.14
CA LEU A 25 -7.74 7.55 -6.83
C LEU A 25 -8.92 8.48 -7.10
N LEU A 26 -9.41 9.18 -6.06
CA LEU A 26 -10.55 10.10 -6.17
C LEU A 26 -10.22 11.35 -6.99
N ARG A 27 -9.01 11.88 -6.85
CA ARG A 27 -8.54 13.07 -7.57
C ARG A 27 -8.45 12.85 -9.09
N GLY A 28 -8.25 11.61 -9.52
CA GLY A 28 -8.07 11.22 -10.91
C GLY A 28 -9.22 11.55 -11.86
N HIS A 29 -10.40 11.93 -11.34
CA HIS A 29 -11.54 12.32 -12.16
C HIS A 29 -11.38 13.69 -12.86
N TYR A 30 -10.68 14.63 -12.23
CA TYR A 30 -10.58 16.02 -12.71
C TYR A 30 -9.14 16.48 -12.91
N LEU A 31 -8.16 15.76 -12.34
CA LEU A 31 -6.75 16.11 -12.32
C LEU A 31 -5.91 14.85 -12.59
N PRO A 32 -4.60 14.99 -12.89
CA PRO A 32 -3.70 13.84 -13.01
C PRO A 32 -3.76 12.94 -11.76
N GLY A 33 -3.95 11.64 -11.97
CA GLY A 33 -4.14 10.65 -10.90
C GLY A 33 -4.81 9.37 -11.41
N GLY A 34 -5.71 8.81 -10.59
CA GLY A 34 -6.57 7.68 -10.97
C GLY A 34 -6.12 6.33 -10.42
N GLY A 35 -6.80 5.27 -10.87
CA GLY A 35 -6.68 3.93 -10.29
C GLY A 35 -5.31 3.27 -10.45
N PHE A 36 -4.61 3.54 -11.55
CA PHE A 36 -3.28 2.98 -11.78
C PHE A 36 -2.24 3.52 -10.80
N VAL A 37 -2.08 4.84 -10.74
CA VAL A 37 -1.13 5.49 -9.82
C VAL A 37 -1.52 5.24 -8.36
N GLY A 38 -2.81 5.35 -8.03
CA GLY A 38 -3.32 5.01 -6.70
C GLY A 38 -2.99 3.57 -6.32
N GLY A 39 -3.17 2.60 -7.22
CA GLY A 39 -2.85 1.19 -7.01
C GLY A 39 -1.36 0.93 -6.77
N ILE A 40 -0.47 1.62 -7.49
CA ILE A 40 0.98 1.54 -7.27
C ILE A 40 1.35 2.05 -5.88
N ILE A 41 0.81 3.21 -5.47
CA ILE A 41 1.06 3.77 -4.13
C ILE A 41 0.60 2.81 -3.04
N ALA A 42 -0.60 2.22 -3.19
CA ALA A 42 -1.10 1.21 -2.25
C ALA A 42 -0.17 -0.01 -2.18
N SER A 43 0.29 -0.50 -3.34
CA SER A 43 1.22 -1.63 -3.42
C SER A 43 2.56 -1.33 -2.73
N ILE A 44 3.11 -0.13 -2.92
CA ILE A 44 4.33 0.33 -2.25
C ILE A 44 4.15 0.34 -0.73
N ALA A 45 2.99 0.78 -0.22
CA ALA A 45 2.71 0.76 1.23
C ALA A 45 2.84 -0.66 1.82
N PHE A 46 2.31 -1.67 1.14
CA PHE A 46 2.42 -3.06 1.58
C PHE A 46 3.82 -3.65 1.39
N VAL A 47 4.53 -3.28 0.32
CA VAL A 47 5.94 -3.67 0.10
C VAL A 47 6.83 -3.10 1.20
N LEU A 48 6.67 -1.82 1.53
CA LEU A 48 7.39 -1.15 2.62
C LEU A 48 7.17 -1.90 3.95
N HIS A 49 5.92 -2.23 4.27
CA HIS A 49 5.59 -3.02 5.45
C HIS A 49 6.19 -4.43 5.41
N ALA A 50 6.24 -5.08 4.24
CA ALA A 50 6.88 -6.39 4.09
C ALA A 50 8.39 -6.32 4.35
N PHE A 51 9.07 -5.26 3.94
CA PHE A 51 10.48 -5.06 4.27
C PHE A 51 10.71 -4.80 5.77
N ALA A 52 9.82 -4.04 6.42
CA ALA A 52 9.99 -3.70 7.84
C ALA A 52 9.60 -4.84 8.81
N PHE A 53 8.51 -5.55 8.52
CA PHE A 53 7.87 -6.52 9.42
C PHE A 53 7.79 -7.95 8.88
N GLY A 54 8.18 -8.16 7.62
CA GLY A 54 8.17 -9.47 6.97
C GLY A 54 6.82 -9.83 6.32
N LEU A 55 6.90 -10.71 5.31
CA LEU A 55 5.75 -11.16 4.49
C LEU A 55 4.61 -11.76 5.31
N ARG A 56 4.89 -12.56 6.36
CA ARG A 56 3.85 -13.14 7.22
C ARG A 56 3.05 -12.07 7.95
N SER A 57 3.71 -10.98 8.38
CA SER A 57 3.03 -9.87 9.04
C SER A 57 2.15 -9.11 8.05
N THR A 58 2.70 -8.75 6.88
CA THR A 58 1.94 -8.04 5.83
C THR A 58 0.74 -8.85 5.33
N ARG A 59 0.88 -10.16 5.13
CA ARG A 59 -0.24 -11.02 4.71
C ARG A 59 -1.40 -11.04 5.71
N ARG A 60 -1.15 -10.78 7.01
CA ARG A 60 -2.22 -10.65 8.00
C ARG A 60 -3.00 -9.34 7.89
N LEU A 61 -2.40 -8.29 7.32
CA LEU A 61 -3.11 -7.03 7.04
C LEU A 61 -4.02 -7.17 5.82
N ILE A 62 -3.64 -7.99 4.85
CA ILE A 62 -4.37 -8.17 3.59
C ILE A 62 -5.39 -9.31 3.77
N ARG A 63 -6.63 -8.95 4.12
CA ARG A 63 -7.71 -9.93 4.37
C ARG A 63 -8.18 -10.65 3.10
N MET A 64 -8.14 -9.98 1.95
CA MET A 64 -8.52 -10.55 0.66
C MET A 64 -7.30 -10.73 -0.23
N LYS A 65 -7.14 -11.92 -0.83
CA LYS A 65 -6.03 -12.19 -1.76
C LYS A 65 -6.07 -11.19 -2.92
N PRO A 66 -4.97 -10.48 -3.25
CA PRO A 66 -4.94 -9.51 -4.34
C PRO A 66 -5.38 -10.09 -5.69
N MET A 67 -5.17 -11.39 -5.92
CA MET A 67 -5.66 -12.09 -7.11
C MET A 67 -7.18 -11.97 -7.32
N ARG A 68 -7.97 -11.81 -6.26
CA ARG A 68 -9.43 -11.59 -6.40
C ARG A 68 -9.78 -10.22 -6.98
N LEU A 69 -8.84 -9.27 -6.96
CA LEU A 69 -9.01 -7.93 -7.52
C LEU A 69 -8.57 -7.87 -8.99
N MET A 70 -7.85 -8.89 -9.48
CA MET A 70 -7.44 -8.93 -10.87
C MET A 70 -8.68 -9.20 -11.72
N PRO A 71 -8.97 -8.34 -12.72
CA PRO A 71 -10.00 -8.67 -13.70
C PRO A 71 -9.56 -9.93 -14.43
N ILE A 72 -10.41 -10.95 -14.40
CA ILE A 72 -10.23 -12.19 -15.16
C ILE A 72 -10.46 -11.78 -16.61
N LEU A 73 -9.38 -11.49 -17.33
CA LEU A 73 -9.34 -11.40 -18.79
C LEU A 73 -8.82 -12.72 -19.33
#